data_AF-V4BLG5-F1
#
_entry.id   AF-V4BLG5-F1
#
_cell.length_a   1.000
_cell.length_b   1.000
_cell.length_c   1.000
_cell.angle_alpha   90.00
_cell.angle_beta   90.00
_cell.angle_gamma   90.00
#
_symmetry.space_group_name_H-M   'P 1'
#
loop_
_entity.id
_entity.type
_entity.pdbx_description
1 polymer ?
#
loop_
_entity_poly.entity_id
_entity_poly.type
_entity_poly.pdbx_seq_one_letter_code
_entity_poly.pdbx_strand_id
1 'polypeptide(L)' 'MGDCFSKPKKCRRSRTVFTELQLMGLEKKFESHKYLSTPDRIELAETLGLSQIQVKTWYQNRRMKWKKQVNRA' A
#
# COMPACT_ATOMS: atom_id res chain seq x y z
N MET A 1 -35.16 -4.53 -9.60
CA MET A 1 -34.40 -4.41 -8.35
C MET A 1 -33.56 -5.67 -8.21
N GLY A 2 -32.22 -5.68 -8.25
CA GLY A 2 -31.26 -4.59 -8.14
C GLY A 2 -30.01 -4.80 -9.01
N ASP A 3 -29.16 -3.80 -8.92
CA ASP A 3 -28.31 -3.25 -9.97
C ASP A 3 -27.06 -4.07 -10.34
N CYS A 4 -26.85 -4.18 -11.66
CA CYS A 4 -25.63 -4.60 -12.31
C CYS A 4 -24.53 -3.56 -12.10
N PHE A 5 -23.75 -3.68 -11.01
CA PHE A 5 -22.51 -2.92 -10.87
C PHE A 5 -21.41 -3.53 -11.73
N SER A 6 -21.44 -3.17 -13.02
CA SER A 6 -20.29 -3.16 -13.91
C SER A 6 -19.12 -2.46 -13.20
N LYS A 7 -18.14 -3.23 -12.73
CA LYS A 7 -16.85 -2.67 -12.30
C LYS A 7 -16.08 -2.37 -13.59
N PRO A 8 -15.83 -1.09 -13.96
CA PRO A 8 -15.04 -0.80 -15.14
C PRO A 8 -13.67 -1.46 -14.99
N LYS A 9 -13.24 -2.19 -16.03
CA LYS A 9 -11.89 -2.76 -16.15
C LYS A 9 -10.89 -1.63 -15.93
N LYS A 10 -10.39 -1.50 -14.70
CA LYS A 10 -9.36 -0.51 -14.35
C LYS A 10 -8.19 -0.75 -15.28
N CYS A 11 -7.95 0.19 -16.19
CA CYS A 11 -6.68 0.31 -16.91
C CYS A 11 -5.57 -0.01 -15.92
N ARG A 12 -4.73 -1.00 -16.25
CA ARG A 12 -3.56 -1.35 -15.45
C ARG A 12 -2.81 -0.05 -15.20
N ARG A 13 -2.92 0.49 -13.98
CA ARG A 13 -2.19 1.70 -13.60
C ARG A 13 -0.72 1.39 -13.84
N SER A 14 -0.06 2.26 -14.60
CA SER A 14 1.37 2.17 -14.89
C SER A 14 2.11 1.87 -13.60
N ARG A 15 2.98 0.84 -13.64
CA ARG A 15 3.69 0.37 -12.46
C ARG A 15 4.51 1.52 -11.90
N THR A 16 4.11 2.05 -10.75
CA THR A 16 4.87 3.09 -10.06
C THR A 16 6.16 2.48 -9.53
N VAL A 17 7.29 3.12 -9.83
CA VAL A 17 8.57 2.87 -9.17
C VAL A 17 8.68 3.88 -8.02
N PHE A 18 8.81 3.38 -6.79
CA PHE A 18 9.06 4.22 -5.63
C PHE A 18 10.55 4.56 -5.56
N THR A 19 10.88 5.77 -5.14
CA THR A 19 12.27 6.17 -4.86
C THR A 19 12.77 5.47 -3.60
N GLU A 20 14.09 5.43 -3.41
CA GLU A 20 14.70 4.86 -2.21
C GLU A 20 14.20 5.55 -0.92
N LEU A 21 14.13 6.88 -0.93
CA LEU A 21 13.62 7.66 0.19
C LEU A 21 12.17 7.30 0.54
N GLN A 22 11.32 7.12 -0.47
CA GLN A 22 9.93 6.69 -0.28
C GLN A 22 9.84 5.28 0.29
N LEU A 23 10.67 4.35 -0.20
CA LEU A 23 10.73 2.98 0.31
C LEU A 23 11.20 2.96 1.77
N MET A 24 12.24 3.71 2.12
CA MET A 24 12.71 3.81 3.50
C MET A 24 11.64 4.35 4.43
N GLY A 25 10.91 5.40 4.03
CA GLY A 25 9.80 5.95 4.82
C GLY A 25 8.66 4.95 5.03
N LEU A 26 8.26 4.24 3.96
CA LEU A 26 7.25 3.17 4.04
C LEU A 26 7.70 2.02 4.93
N GLU A 27 8.96 1.60 4.82
CA GLU A 27 9.51 0.46 5.56
C GLU A 27 9.66 0.80 7.05
N LYS A 28 10.16 2.00 7.38
CA LYS A 28 10.24 2.52 8.75
C LYS A 28 8.87 2.56 9.43
N LYS A 29 7.83 3.12 8.77
CA LYS A 29 6.47 3.14 9.35
C LYS A 29 5.89 1.72 9.45
N PHE A 30 6.18 0.83 8.50
CA PHE A 30 5.74 -0.57 8.55
C PHE A 30 6.39 -1.35 9.70
N GLU A 31 7.64 -1.05 10.05
CA GLU A 31 8.32 -1.66 11.18
C GLU A 31 7.58 -1.40 12.50
N SER A 32 7.22 -0.15 12.75
CA SER A 32 6.44 0.25 13.94
C SER A 32 4.97 -0.15 13.86
N HIS A 33 4.33 -0.06 12.69
CA HIS A 33 2.89 -0.30 12.53
C HIS A 33 2.60 -1.13 11.27
N LYS A 34 2.32 -2.43 11.46
CA LYS A 34 2.10 -3.40 10.36
C LYS A 34 0.80 -3.18 9.58
N TYR A 35 -0.15 -2.45 10.17
CA TYR A 35 -1.46 -2.13 9.60
C TYR A 35 -1.66 -0.62 9.67
N LEU A 36 -2.22 0.02 8.64
CA LEU A 36 -2.51 1.45 8.70
C LEU A 36 -4.00 1.69 8.79
N SER A 37 -4.39 2.53 9.74
CA SER A 37 -5.70 3.16 9.78
C SER A 37 -5.85 4.15 8.63
N THR A 38 -7.09 4.56 8.34
CA THR A 38 -7.37 5.59 7.33
C THR A 38 -6.59 6.89 7.56
N PRO A 39 -6.55 7.49 8.78
CA PRO A 39 -5.79 8.72 9.02
C PRO A 39 -4.27 8.53 8.82
N ASP A 40 -3.67 7.47 9.38
CA ASP A 40 -2.23 7.21 9.19
C ASP A 40 -1.84 7.06 7.73
N ARG A 41 -2.73 6.49 6.91
CA ARG A 41 -2.49 6.32 5.48
C ARG A 41 -2.48 7.65 4.74
N ILE A 42 -3.35 8.58 5.14
CA ILE A 42 -3.40 9.93 4.55
C ILE A 42 -2.11 10.66 4.90
N GLU A 43 -1.75 10.69 6.18
CA GLU A 43 -0.53 11.34 6.67
C GLU A 43 0.73 10.79 5.98
N LEU A 44 0.85 9.46 5.85
CA LEU A 44 2.00 8.83 5.20
C LEU A 44 2.03 9.10 3.69
N ALA A 45 0.87 9.17 3.06
CA ALA A 45 0.74 9.51 1.64
C ALA A 45 1.20 10.95 1.39
N GLU A 46 0.75 11.91 2.21
CA GLU A 46 1.16 13.32 2.11
C GLU A 46 2.65 13.50 2.39
N THR A 47 3.17 12.84 3.44
CA THR A 47 4.59 12.92 3.82
C THR A 47 5.52 12.42 2.72
N LEU A 48 5.13 11.37 1.99
CA LEU A 48 5.96 10.74 0.94
C LEU A 48 5.62 11.21 -0.48
N GLY A 49 4.64 12.11 -0.64
CA GLY A 49 4.13 12.54 -1.95
C GLY A 49 3.51 11.39 -2.76
N LEU A 50 2.89 10.43 -2.08
CA LEU A 50 2.25 9.25 -2.67
C LEU A 50 0.73 9.36 -2.61
N SER A 51 0.03 8.59 -3.44
CA SER A 51 -1.41 8.41 -3.32
C SER A 51 -1.75 7.39 -2.23
N GLN A 52 -2.85 7.61 -1.50
CA GLN A 52 -3.37 6.65 -0.52
C GLN A 52 -3.52 5.22 -1.09
N ILE A 53 -3.85 5.10 -2.39
CA ILE A 53 -3.96 3.80 -3.06
C ILE A 53 -2.59 3.13 -3.20
N GLN A 54 -1.54 3.89 -3.53
CA GLN A 54 -0.17 3.37 -3.63
C GLN A 54 0.32 2.91 -2.25
N VAL A 55 0.12 3.71 -1.21
CA VAL A 55 0.44 3.32 0.17
C VAL A 55 -0.32 2.06 0.58
N LYS A 56 -1.62 1.98 0.30
CA LYS A 56 -2.44 0.78 0.56
C LYS A 56 -1.89 -0.46 -0.15
N THR A 57 -1.59 -0.37 -1.45
CA THR A 57 -1.08 -1.49 -2.24
C THR A 57 0.32 -1.91 -1.76
N TRP A 58 1.18 -0.96 -1.43
CA TRP A 58 2.50 -1.26 -0.86
C TRP A 58 2.36 -2.00 0.47
N TYR A 59 1.51 -1.54 1.38
CA TYR A 59 1.26 -2.23 2.67
C TYR A 59 0.65 -3.62 2.51
N GLN A 60 -0.21 -3.83 1.51
CA GLN A 60 -0.72 -5.16 1.17
C GLN A 60 0.41 -6.08 0.69
N ASN A 61 1.25 -5.62 -0.25
CA ASN A 61 2.38 -6.39 -0.75
C ASN A 61 3.43 -6.66 0.34
N ARG A 62 3.73 -5.68 1.19
CA ARG A 62 4.70 -5.80 2.27
C ARG A 62 4.24 -6.82 3.31
N ARG A 63 2.96 -6.84 3.69
CA ARG A 63 2.40 -7.88 4.57
C ARG A 63 2.48 -9.27 3.97
N MET A 64 2.23 -9.42 2.67
CA MET A 64 2.39 -10.71 1.99
C MET A 64 3.84 -11.20 2.05
N LYS A 65 4.82 -10.31 1.84
CA LYS A 65 6.25 -10.64 1.99
C LYS A 65 6.60 -10.99 3.45
N TRP A 66 6.10 -10.23 4.41
CA TRP A 66 6.31 -10.51 5.84
C TRP A 66 5.75 -11.88 6.24
N LYS A 67 4.49 -12.17 5.89
CA LYS A 67 3.86 -13.47 6.16
C LYS A 67 4.64 -14.64 5.53
N LYS A 68 5.12 -14.48 4.29
CA LYS A 68 5.95 -15.49 3.62
C LYS A 68 7.29 -15.73 4.32
N GLN A 69 7.87 -14.70 4.94
CA GLN A 69 9.11 -14.83 5.71
C GLN A 69 8.85 -15.53 7.05
N VAL A 70 7.78 -15.14 7.76
CA VAL A 70 7.39 -15.78 9.02
C VAL A 70 7.05 -17.26 8.83
N ASN A 71 6.38 -17.62 7.73
CA ASN A 71 6.00 -19.01 7.44
C ASN A 71 7.11 -19.84 6.79
N ARG A 72 8.29 -19.26 6.57
CA ARG A 72 9.50 -19.95 6.07
C ARG A 72 10.55 -20.16 7.17
N ALA A 73 10.35 -19.56 8.34
CA ALA A 73 11.06 -19.88 9.57
C ALA A 73 10.31 -21.01 10.29
#